data_AF-A0A142NJM9-F1
#
_entry.id   AF-A0A142NJM9-F1
#
_cell.length_a   1.000
_cell.length_b   1.000
_cell.length_c   1.000
_cell.angle_alpha   90.00
_cell.angle_beta   90.00
_cell.angle_gamma   90.00
#
_symmetry.space_group_name_H-M   'P 1'
#
loop_
_entity.id
_entity.type
_entity.pdbx_description
1 polymer ?
#
loop_
_entity_poly.entity_id
_entity_poly.type
_entity_poly.pdbx_seq_one_letter_code
_entity_poly.pdbx_strand_id
1 'polypeptide(L)'
;MFWAALVVGGLPAIVLAPLLSAGQQNSLVLYSVGTIVGGCLRLILGAIAILLVKNTTWVRRIVGAAIFVLGCLALLVLSPLMSMVVSMSEAGPADSMLAMAIVQGAVSSVYLSALFCGWNIARNRRWWILVIAVAIAVVLNIFNTVVNQMLAAHLAGGVAVTVVFQAIWLVVVFGVLGLCHLLGRVRSGTVPVTS
;
A
#
# COMPACT_ATOMS: atom_id res chain seq x y z
N MET A 1 12.97 1.52 9.79
CA MET A 1 12.97 0.32 8.94
C MET A 1 11.65 0.15 8.20
N PHE A 2 10.57 -0.34 8.83
CA PHE A 2 9.29 -0.59 8.13
C PHE A 2 8.69 0.66 7.45
N TRP A 3 8.65 1.79 8.16
CA TRP A 3 8.21 3.08 7.61
C TRP A 3 9.01 3.53 6.39
N ALA A 4 10.34 3.35 6.43
CA ALA A 4 11.23 3.73 5.34
C ALA A 4 10.99 2.86 4.10
N ALA A 5 10.70 1.56 4.26
CA ALA A 5 10.32 0.69 3.14
C ALA A 5 9.06 1.19 2.42
N LEU A 6 8.10 1.76 3.16
CA LEU A 6 6.90 2.35 2.58
C LEU A 6 7.19 3.63 1.82
N VAL A 7 8.04 4.52 2.35
CA VAL A 7 8.50 5.71 1.61
C VAL A 7 9.21 5.31 0.32
N VAL A 8 10.17 4.37 0.41
CA VAL A 8 10.98 3.95 -0.75
C VAL A 8 10.10 3.39 -1.88
N GLY A 9 9.11 2.56 -1.56
CA GLY A 9 8.18 2.07 -2.58
C GLY A 9 7.18 3.11 -3.11
N GLY A 10 7.05 4.28 -2.46
CA GLY A 10 6.24 5.40 -2.92
C GLY A 10 7.02 6.44 -3.74
N LEU A 11 8.35 6.43 -3.67
CA LEU A 11 9.22 7.38 -4.38
C LEU A 11 8.98 7.44 -5.90
N PRO A 12 8.79 6.32 -6.62
CA PRO A 12 8.56 6.38 -8.07
C PRO A 12 7.33 7.20 -8.43
N ALA A 13 6.24 7.08 -7.66
CA ALA A 13 5.02 7.86 -7.88
C ALA A 13 5.19 9.35 -7.54
N ILE A 14 6.08 9.69 -6.62
CA ILE A 14 6.34 11.08 -6.20
C ILE A 14 7.32 11.78 -7.16
N VAL A 15 8.35 11.06 -7.60
CA VAL A 15 9.49 11.65 -8.32
C VAL A 15 9.38 11.42 -9.83
N LEU A 16 8.94 10.25 -10.26
CA LEU A 16 8.95 9.86 -11.67
C LEU A 16 7.61 10.07 -12.37
N ALA A 17 6.47 10.03 -11.66
CA ALA A 17 5.17 10.38 -12.26
C ALA A 17 5.13 11.81 -12.85
N PRO A 18 5.75 12.82 -12.22
CA PRO A 18 5.95 14.14 -12.82
C PRO A 18 6.64 14.15 -14.19
N LEU A 19 7.61 13.27 -14.38
CA LEU A 19 8.41 13.20 -15.61
C LEU A 19 7.63 12.60 -16.78
N LEU A 20 6.59 11.81 -16.51
CA LEU A 20 5.69 11.26 -17.53
C LEU A 20 4.92 12.36 -18.27
N SER A 21 4.44 13.35 -17.53
CA SER A 21 3.66 14.45 -18.10
C SER A 21 4.51 15.46 -18.89
N ALA A 22 5.84 15.38 -18.79
CA ALA A 22 6.76 16.16 -19.60
C ALA A 22 6.90 15.63 -21.05
N GLY A 23 6.20 14.55 -21.42
CA GLY A 23 6.02 14.12 -22.82
C GLY A 23 7.22 13.40 -23.43
N GLN A 24 8.26 13.07 -22.66
CA GLN A 24 9.46 12.42 -23.17
C GLN A 24 9.27 10.90 -23.22
N GLN A 25 9.44 10.25 -24.37
CA GLN A 25 9.18 8.81 -24.54
C GLN A 25 9.99 7.91 -23.57
N ASN A 26 11.20 8.35 -23.18
CA ASN A 26 12.02 7.68 -22.16
C ASN A 26 11.43 7.72 -20.74
N SER A 27 10.48 8.62 -20.47
CA SER A 27 9.86 8.78 -19.13
C SER A 27 8.97 7.61 -18.75
N LEU A 28 8.29 6.96 -19.72
CA LEU A 28 7.44 5.78 -19.49
C LEU A 28 8.26 4.58 -19.05
N VAL A 29 9.38 4.32 -19.75
CA VAL A 29 10.30 3.25 -19.40
C VAL A 29 10.93 3.51 -18.04
N LEU A 30 11.37 4.76 -17.79
CA LEU A 30 11.97 5.15 -16.51
C LEU A 30 10.98 5.01 -15.34
N TYR A 31 9.71 5.40 -15.53
CA TYR A 31 8.67 5.23 -14.53
C TYR A 31 8.36 3.75 -14.26
N SER A 32 8.23 2.94 -15.31
CA SER A 32 7.98 1.50 -15.19
C SER A 32 9.13 0.80 -14.45
N VAL A 33 10.38 1.05 -14.85
CA VAL A 33 11.55 0.51 -14.16
C VAL A 33 11.62 1.02 -12.72
N GLY A 34 11.39 2.31 -12.49
CA GLY A 34 11.40 2.91 -11.16
C GLY A 34 10.34 2.31 -10.23
N THR A 35 9.12 2.08 -10.71
CA THR A 35 8.03 1.45 -9.93
C THR A 35 8.35 0.00 -9.58
N ILE A 36 8.93 -0.78 -10.50
CA ILE A 36 9.40 -2.14 -10.25
C ILE A 36 10.51 -2.15 -9.21
N VAL A 37 11.56 -1.34 -9.40
CA VAL A 37 12.72 -1.27 -8.49
C VAL A 37 12.27 -0.79 -7.09
N GLY A 38 11.44 0.26 -7.02
CA GLY A 38 10.87 0.75 -5.77
C GLY A 38 10.00 -0.30 -5.07
N GLY A 39 9.22 -1.06 -5.84
CA GLY A 39 8.43 -2.19 -5.34
C GLY A 39 9.29 -3.30 -4.75
N CYS A 40 10.36 -3.71 -5.45
CA CYS A 40 11.32 -4.69 -4.97
C CYS A 40 12.04 -4.24 -3.69
N LEU A 41 12.50 -2.98 -3.65
CA LEU A 41 13.13 -2.41 -2.45
C LEU A 41 12.17 -2.39 -1.26
N ARG A 42 10.90 -2.00 -1.48
CA ARG A 42 9.86 -2.04 -0.45
C ARG A 42 9.63 -3.47 0.06
N LEU A 43 9.61 -4.46 -0.83
CA LEU A 43 9.45 -5.87 -0.48
C LEU A 43 10.60 -6.32 0.43
N ILE A 44 11.84 -6.11 -0.01
CA ILE A 44 13.05 -6.53 0.73
C ILE A 44 13.13 -5.83 2.09
N LEU A 45 13.07 -4.49 2.09
CA LEU A 45 13.20 -3.69 3.31
C LEU A 45 12.04 -3.93 4.28
N GLY A 46 10.82 -4.12 3.77
CA GLY A 46 9.64 -4.40 4.57
C GLY A 46 9.67 -5.79 5.20
N ALA A 47 10.06 -6.81 4.44
CA ALA A 47 10.22 -8.17 4.95
C ALA A 47 11.30 -8.25 6.03
N ILE A 48 12.48 -7.65 5.78
CA ILE A 48 13.56 -7.56 6.78
C ILE A 48 13.07 -6.82 8.04
N ALA A 49 12.35 -5.71 7.87
CA ALA A 49 11.82 -4.96 9.01
C ALA A 49 10.84 -5.77 9.87
N ILE A 50 10.06 -6.67 9.27
CA ILE A 50 9.15 -7.58 9.97
C ILE A 50 9.94 -8.68 10.69
N LEU A 51 10.96 -9.27 10.05
CA LEU A 51 11.80 -10.31 10.66
C LEU A 51 12.64 -9.79 11.84
N LEU A 52 13.01 -8.51 11.80
CA LEU A 52 13.75 -7.84 12.86
C LEU A 52 12.89 -7.39 14.06
N VAL A 53 11.57 -7.62 14.03
CA VAL A 53 10.70 -7.28 15.17
C VAL A 53 11.15 -8.05 16.41
N LYS A 54 11.64 -7.33 17.42
CA LYS A 54 12.08 -7.94 18.68
C LYS A 54 10.87 -8.31 19.55
N ASN A 55 11.07 -9.23 20.49
CA ASN A 55 10.09 -9.63 21.51
C ASN A 55 8.84 -10.39 21.01
N THR A 56 8.97 -11.11 19.90
CA THR A 56 7.93 -12.03 19.39
C THR A 56 8.54 -13.35 18.90
N THR A 57 7.73 -14.40 18.78
CA THR A 57 8.18 -15.72 18.33
C THR A 57 8.55 -15.71 16.84
N TRP A 58 9.55 -16.51 16.45
CA TRP A 58 9.99 -16.65 15.06
C TRP A 58 8.84 -17.02 14.11
N VAL A 59 7.94 -17.90 14.53
CA VAL A 59 6.74 -18.27 13.76
C VAL A 59 5.90 -17.05 13.40
N ARG A 60 5.64 -16.14 14.34
CA ARG A 60 4.84 -14.93 14.08
C ARG A 60 5.52 -13.97 13.13
N ARG A 61 6.85 -13.87 13.20
CA ARG A 61 7.65 -13.03 12.30
C ARG A 61 7.64 -13.58 10.87
N ILE A 62 7.79 -14.89 10.72
CA ILE A 62 7.74 -15.57 9.42
C ILE A 62 6.35 -15.43 8.81
N VAL A 63 5.29 -15.70 9.58
CA VAL A 63 3.90 -15.55 9.09
C VAL A 63 3.60 -14.09 8.71
N GLY A 64 3.99 -13.13 9.54
CA GLY A 64 3.82 -11.70 9.24
C GLY A 64 4.58 -11.27 7.98
N ALA A 65 5.82 -11.76 7.80
CA ALA A 65 6.64 -11.47 6.64
C ALA A 65 6.06 -12.13 5.38
N ALA A 66 5.58 -13.38 5.47
CA ALA A 66 4.95 -14.09 4.35
C ALA A 66 3.68 -13.36 3.87
N ILE A 67 2.81 -12.93 4.79
CA ILE A 67 1.62 -12.15 4.45
C ILE A 67 2.01 -10.84 3.75
N PHE A 68 3.01 -10.13 4.28
CA PHE A 68 3.50 -8.89 3.66
C PHE A 68 4.09 -9.12 2.25
N VAL A 69 4.88 -10.18 2.07
CA VAL A 69 5.46 -10.55 0.78
C VAL A 69 4.36 -10.91 -0.21
N LEU A 70 3.36 -11.70 0.19
CA LEU A 70 2.21 -12.03 -0.66
C LEU A 70 1.45 -10.76 -1.08
N GLY A 71 1.22 -9.81 -0.18
CA GLY A 71 0.60 -8.53 -0.53
C GLY A 71 1.44 -7.71 -1.52
N CYS A 72 2.76 -7.66 -1.32
CA CYS A 72 3.66 -6.97 -2.25
C CYS A 72 3.70 -7.64 -3.63
N LEU A 73 3.78 -8.98 -3.67
CA LEU A 73 3.74 -9.76 -4.90
C LEU A 73 2.41 -9.59 -5.63
N ALA A 74 1.29 -9.59 -4.90
CA ALA A 74 -0.01 -9.33 -5.50
C ALA A 74 -0.02 -7.96 -6.17
N LEU A 75 0.52 -6.92 -5.52
CA LEU A 75 0.57 -5.58 -6.11
C LEU A 75 1.51 -5.51 -7.33
N LEU A 76 2.69 -6.15 -7.27
CA LEU A 76 3.68 -6.17 -8.35
C LEU A 76 3.22 -6.98 -9.58
N VAL A 77 2.51 -8.09 -9.37
CA VAL A 77 2.16 -9.04 -10.44
C VAL A 77 0.73 -8.83 -10.95
N LEU A 78 -0.25 -8.65 -10.06
CA LEU A 78 -1.64 -8.50 -10.50
C LEU A 78 -1.88 -7.14 -11.17
N SER A 79 -1.24 -6.05 -10.72
CA SER A 79 -1.45 -4.74 -11.36
C SER A 79 -1.14 -4.75 -12.87
N PRO A 80 0.04 -5.21 -13.33
CA PRO A 80 0.32 -5.26 -14.76
C PRO A 80 -0.49 -6.32 -15.52
N LEU A 81 -0.72 -7.51 -14.92
CA LEU A 81 -1.51 -8.55 -15.56
C LEU A 81 -2.96 -8.12 -15.81
N MET A 82 -3.58 -7.46 -14.82
CA MET A 82 -4.96 -7.00 -14.95
C MET A 82 -5.08 -5.83 -15.93
N SER A 83 -4.05 -4.96 -16.01
CA SER A 83 -3.98 -3.93 -17.06
C SER A 83 -3.97 -4.56 -18.46
N MET A 84 -3.23 -5.65 -18.66
CA MET A 84 -3.20 -6.36 -19.94
C MET A 84 -4.56 -7.00 -20.26
N VAL A 85 -5.18 -7.68 -19.29
CA VAL A 85 -6.50 -8.33 -19.47
C VAL A 85 -7.57 -7.32 -19.85
N VAL A 86 -7.61 -6.16 -19.18
CA VAL A 86 -8.57 -5.09 -19.51
C VAL A 86 -8.29 -4.51 -20.90
N SER A 87 -7.01 -4.35 -21.29
CA SER A 87 -6.66 -3.85 -22.63
C SER A 87 -6.99 -4.83 -23.77
N MET A 88 -7.10 -6.13 -23.48
CA MET A 88 -7.50 -7.17 -24.43
C MET A 88 -9.01 -7.40 -24.48
N SER A 89 -9.77 -6.78 -23.58
CA SER A 89 -11.23 -6.85 -23.59
C SER A 89 -11.78 -5.95 -24.69
N GLU A 90 -12.72 -6.45 -25.49
CA GLU A 90 -13.48 -5.64 -26.48
C GLU A 90 -14.46 -4.64 -25.84
N ALA A 91 -14.36 -4.42 -24.51
CA ALA A 91 -15.17 -3.45 -23.79
C ALA A 91 -14.93 -2.03 -24.32
N GLY A 92 -15.99 -1.23 -24.40
CA GLY A 92 -15.89 0.17 -24.80
C GLY A 92 -14.92 0.97 -23.91
N PRO A 93 -14.39 2.10 -24.40
CA PRO A 93 -13.36 2.87 -23.69
C PRO A 93 -13.77 3.36 -22.29
N ALA A 94 -15.06 3.59 -22.04
CA ALA A 94 -15.55 3.98 -20.71
C ALA A 94 -15.62 2.79 -19.73
N ASP A 95 -16.08 1.63 -20.20
CA ASP A 95 -16.24 0.42 -19.37
C ASP A 95 -14.87 -0.19 -18.98
N SER A 96 -13.91 -0.13 -19.91
CA SER A 96 -12.53 -0.58 -19.67
C SER A 96 -11.82 0.29 -18.62
N MET A 97 -12.02 1.62 -18.64
CA MET A 97 -11.45 2.52 -17.62
C MET A 97 -12.02 2.27 -16.21
N LEU A 98 -13.34 2.05 -16.11
CA LEU A 98 -13.99 1.75 -14.83
C LEU A 98 -13.56 0.38 -14.29
N ALA A 99 -13.49 -0.63 -15.15
CA ALA A 99 -13.01 -1.96 -14.77
C ALA A 99 -11.55 -1.91 -14.27
N MET A 100 -10.68 -1.16 -14.95
CA MET A 100 -9.29 -0.96 -14.53
C MET A 100 -9.18 -0.31 -13.15
N ALA A 101 -10.01 0.71 -12.88
CA ALA A 101 -10.02 1.41 -11.59
C ALA A 101 -10.51 0.52 -10.43
N ILE A 102 -11.56 -0.28 -10.66
CA ILE A 102 -12.10 -1.21 -9.66
C ILE A 102 -11.06 -2.29 -9.33
N VAL A 103 -10.43 -2.88 -10.35
CA VAL A 103 -9.43 -3.92 -10.16
C VAL A 103 -8.19 -3.38 -9.46
N GLN A 104 -7.70 -2.21 -9.86
CA GLN A 104 -6.55 -1.58 -9.20
C GLN A 104 -6.85 -1.23 -7.75
N GLY A 105 -8.08 -0.79 -7.45
CA GLY A 105 -8.56 -0.60 -6.09
C GLY A 105 -8.53 -1.90 -5.29
N ALA A 106 -9.13 -2.97 -5.82
CA ALA A 106 -9.15 -4.28 -5.17
C ALA A 106 -7.74 -4.82 -4.87
N VAL A 107 -6.80 -4.76 -5.82
CA VAL A 107 -5.41 -5.20 -5.62
C VAL A 107 -4.73 -4.35 -4.54
N SER A 108 -4.96 -3.05 -4.55
CA SER A 108 -4.37 -2.13 -3.57
C SER A 108 -4.95 -2.32 -2.15
N SER A 109 -6.20 -2.78 -2.01
CA SER A 109 -6.86 -3.01 -0.72
C SER A 109 -6.37 -4.32 -0.09
N VAL A 110 -6.15 -5.34 -0.92
CA VAL A 110 -5.51 -6.59 -0.55
C VAL A 110 -4.08 -6.32 -0.06
N TYR A 111 -3.32 -5.50 -0.78
CA TYR A 111 -1.98 -5.09 -0.37
C TYR A 111 -1.97 -4.36 0.99
N LEU A 112 -2.82 -3.34 1.18
CA LEU A 112 -2.92 -2.61 2.45
C LEU A 112 -3.32 -3.53 3.62
N SER A 113 -4.27 -4.42 3.37
CA SER A 113 -4.73 -5.39 4.37
C SER A 113 -3.57 -6.32 4.77
N ALA A 114 -2.84 -6.84 3.79
CA ALA A 114 -1.65 -7.66 4.01
C ALA A 114 -0.55 -6.91 4.75
N LEU A 115 -0.33 -5.63 4.43
CA LEU A 115 0.64 -4.76 5.08
C LEU A 115 0.30 -4.57 6.56
N PHE A 116 -0.93 -4.16 6.88
CA PHE A 116 -1.33 -3.95 8.26
C PHE A 116 -1.42 -5.25 9.04
N CYS A 117 -1.93 -6.34 8.44
CA CYS A 117 -1.99 -7.65 9.09
C CYS A 117 -0.59 -8.20 9.38
N GLY A 118 0.31 -8.18 8.39
CA GLY A 118 1.66 -8.68 8.54
C GLY A 118 2.42 -7.98 9.66
N TRP A 119 2.31 -6.65 9.74
CA TRP A 119 2.93 -5.86 10.80
C TRP A 119 2.35 -6.15 12.20
N ASN A 120 1.03 -6.26 12.31
CA ASN A 120 0.36 -6.49 13.59
C ASN A 120 0.56 -7.94 14.10
N ILE A 121 0.58 -8.93 13.22
CA ILE A 121 0.90 -10.33 13.55
C ILE A 121 2.33 -10.44 14.08
N ALA A 122 3.29 -9.81 13.39
CA ALA A 122 4.69 -9.85 13.77
C ALA A 122 4.97 -9.22 15.14
N ARG A 123 4.11 -8.28 15.58
CA ARG A 123 4.15 -7.63 16.90
C ARG A 123 3.25 -8.29 17.95
N ASN A 124 2.70 -9.48 17.67
CA ASN A 124 1.82 -10.20 18.57
C ASN A 124 0.65 -9.33 19.09
N ARG A 125 0.05 -8.53 18.21
CA ARG A 125 -1.09 -7.67 18.56
C ARG A 125 -2.39 -8.49 18.59
N ARG A 126 -3.39 -7.99 19.31
CA ARG A 126 -4.71 -8.65 19.47
C ARG A 126 -5.39 -8.83 18.12
N TRP A 127 -6.13 -9.92 17.96
CA TRP A 127 -6.81 -10.27 16.71
C TRP A 127 -7.81 -9.19 16.25
N TRP A 128 -8.49 -8.49 17.16
CA TRP A 128 -9.38 -7.37 16.85
C TRP A 128 -8.67 -6.21 16.14
N ILE A 129 -7.38 -5.99 16.39
CA ILE A 129 -6.59 -4.96 15.69
C ILE A 129 -6.36 -5.35 14.23
N LEU A 130 -6.31 -6.65 13.91
CA LEU A 130 -6.25 -7.13 12.52
C LEU A 130 -7.56 -6.84 11.79
N VAL A 131 -8.70 -7.07 12.44
CA VAL A 131 -10.02 -6.79 11.86
C VAL A 131 -10.19 -5.29 11.57
N ILE A 132 -9.83 -4.43 12.54
CA ILE A 132 -9.87 -2.97 12.36
C ILE A 132 -8.92 -2.54 11.25
N ALA A 133 -7.73 -3.13 11.17
CA ALA A 133 -6.78 -2.82 10.13
C ALA A 133 -7.28 -3.17 8.72
N VAL A 134 -7.94 -4.32 8.55
CA VAL A 134 -8.57 -4.70 7.27
C VAL A 134 -9.70 -3.75 6.92
N ALA A 135 -10.57 -3.43 7.88
CA ALA A 135 -11.66 -2.47 7.65
C ALA A 135 -11.13 -1.09 7.22
N ILE A 136 -10.07 -0.60 7.87
CA ILE A 136 -9.42 0.65 7.49
C ILE A 136 -8.77 0.54 6.11
N ALA A 137 -8.09 -0.57 5.78
CA ALA A 137 -7.51 -0.78 4.46
C ALA A 137 -8.56 -0.69 3.34
N VAL A 138 -9.74 -1.28 3.55
CA VAL A 138 -10.86 -1.21 2.61
C VAL A 138 -11.38 0.23 2.48
N VAL A 139 -11.64 0.91 3.60
CA VAL A 139 -12.14 2.30 3.58
C VAL A 139 -11.15 3.24 2.90
N LEU A 140 -9.86 3.13 3.22
CA LEU A 140 -8.81 3.92 2.59
C LEU A 140 -8.76 3.69 1.09
N ASN A 141 -8.94 2.44 0.66
CA ASN A 141 -8.91 2.13 -0.75
C ASN A 141 -10.13 2.67 -1.50
N ILE A 142 -11.34 2.52 -0.94
CA ILE A 142 -12.55 3.11 -1.51
C ILE A 142 -12.38 4.62 -1.64
N PHE A 143 -11.88 5.28 -0.59
CA PHE A 143 -11.58 6.71 -0.64
C PHE A 143 -10.57 7.05 -1.73
N ASN A 144 -9.50 6.26 -1.86
CA ASN A 144 -8.47 6.47 -2.88
C ASN A 144 -9.04 6.36 -4.30
N THR A 145 -9.83 5.32 -4.58
CA THR A 145 -10.47 5.09 -5.88
C THR A 145 -11.48 6.18 -6.21
N VAL A 146 -12.35 6.56 -5.26
CA VAL A 146 -13.34 7.63 -5.46
C VAL A 146 -12.66 8.96 -5.74
N VAL A 147 -11.67 9.34 -4.93
CA VAL A 147 -10.95 10.60 -5.14
C VAL A 147 -10.22 10.58 -6.49
N ASN A 148 -9.52 9.50 -6.85
CA ASN A 148 -8.85 9.41 -8.15
C ASN A 148 -9.83 9.55 -9.33
N GLN A 149 -11.03 8.97 -9.24
CA GLN A 149 -12.04 9.12 -10.29
C GLN A 149 -12.59 10.55 -10.36
N MET A 150 -12.92 11.16 -9.22
CA MET A 150 -13.39 12.55 -9.17
C MET A 150 -12.34 13.53 -9.71
N LEU A 151 -11.08 13.25 -9.41
CA LEU A 151 -9.92 14.04 -9.81
C LEU A 151 -9.62 13.91 -11.30
N ALA A 152 -9.71 12.69 -11.84
CA ALA A 152 -9.63 12.45 -13.28
C ALA A 152 -10.75 13.16 -14.06
N ALA A 153 -11.94 13.28 -13.45
CA ALA A 153 -13.09 13.94 -14.07
C ALA A 153 -13.00 15.49 -14.06
N HIS A 154 -12.32 16.10 -13.08
CA HIS A 154 -12.28 17.56 -12.91
C HIS A 154 -10.94 18.20 -13.27
N LEU A 155 -9.83 17.45 -13.21
CA LEU A 155 -8.49 17.95 -13.43
C LEU A 155 -7.81 17.05 -14.45
N ALA A 156 -7.93 17.42 -15.73
CA ALA A 156 -7.08 16.86 -16.78
C ALA A 156 -5.61 17.18 -16.48
N GLY A 157 -4.93 16.28 -15.77
CA GLY A 157 -3.48 16.11 -15.85
C GLY A 157 -2.62 17.13 -15.10
N GLY A 158 -2.86 17.34 -13.81
CA GLY A 158 -1.89 18.03 -12.95
C GLY A 158 -0.87 17.06 -12.35
N VAL A 159 0.39 17.11 -12.75
CA VAL A 159 1.52 16.43 -12.06
C VAL A 159 1.52 16.68 -10.55
N ALA A 160 1.22 17.91 -10.14
CA ALA A 160 1.15 18.27 -8.73
C ALA A 160 0.07 17.47 -7.97
N VAL A 161 -1.00 17.09 -8.66
CA VAL A 161 -2.14 16.39 -8.08
C VAL A 161 -1.78 14.95 -7.73
N THR A 162 -1.03 14.25 -8.60
CA THR A 162 -0.59 12.87 -8.32
C THR A 162 0.42 12.81 -7.18
N VAL A 163 1.33 13.78 -7.12
CA VAL A 163 2.34 13.91 -6.05
C VAL A 163 1.68 14.21 -4.70
N VAL A 164 0.80 15.22 -4.65
CA VAL A 164 0.08 15.59 -3.41
C VAL A 164 -0.78 14.43 -2.94
N PHE A 165 -1.47 13.76 -3.85
CA PHE A 165 -2.29 12.61 -3.51
C PHE A 165 -1.47 11.44 -2.94
N GLN A 166 -0.32 11.12 -3.55
CA GLN A 166 0.59 10.10 -3.04
C GLN A 166 1.18 10.47 -1.67
N ALA A 167 1.45 11.76 -1.42
CA ALA A 167 1.90 12.24 -0.13
C ALA A 167 0.82 12.12 0.94
N ILE A 168 -0.42 12.53 0.65
CA ILE A 168 -1.58 12.36 1.54
C ILE A 168 -1.79 10.88 1.85
N TRP A 169 -1.69 10.02 0.84
CA TRP A 169 -1.80 8.57 1.00
C TRP A 169 -0.78 8.02 2.01
N LEU A 170 0.49 8.41 1.89
CA LEU A 170 1.53 7.99 2.82
C LEU A 170 1.27 8.52 4.23
N VAL A 171 0.84 9.77 4.39
CA VAL A 171 0.48 10.36 5.68
C VAL A 171 -0.65 9.57 6.35
N VAL A 172 -1.67 9.20 5.59
CA VAL A 172 -2.81 8.45 6.12
C VAL A 172 -2.41 7.02 6.51
N VAL A 173 -1.64 6.33 5.66
CA VAL A 173 -1.08 5.01 5.99
C VAL A 173 -0.20 5.08 7.25
N PHE A 174 0.58 6.14 7.39
CA PHE A 174 1.38 6.40 8.60
C PHE A 174 0.54 6.67 9.83
N GLY A 175 -0.50 7.50 9.71
CA GLY A 175 -1.45 7.79 10.77
C GLY A 175 -2.13 6.52 11.28
N VAL A 176 -2.59 5.64 10.39
CA VAL A 176 -3.28 4.39 10.76
C VAL A 176 -2.35 3.43 11.47
N LEU A 177 -1.12 3.23 10.96
CA LEU A 177 -0.12 2.39 11.61
C LEU A 177 0.31 2.98 12.97
N GLY A 178 0.39 4.31 13.09
CA GLY A 178 0.65 5.03 14.33
C GLY A 178 -0.48 4.84 15.34
N LEU A 179 -1.73 4.93 14.90
CA LEU A 179 -2.91 4.68 15.73
C LEU A 179 -2.96 3.22 16.21
N CYS A 180 -2.71 2.25 15.33
CA CYS A 180 -2.57 0.84 15.69
C CYS A 180 -1.46 0.62 16.73
N HIS A 181 -0.37 1.39 16.61
CA HIS A 181 0.73 1.35 17.56
C HIS A 181 0.34 1.88 18.95
N LEU A 182 -0.38 3.00 19.00
CA LEU A 182 -0.88 3.61 20.24
C LEU A 182 -1.92 2.73 20.92
N LEU A 183 -2.93 2.25 20.19
CA LEU A 183 -3.97 1.35 20.71
C LEU A 183 -3.38 0.06 21.29
N GLY A 184 -2.28 -0.44 20.71
CA GLY A 184 -1.53 -1.57 21.24
C GLY A 184 -0.77 -1.30 22.55
N ARG A 185 -0.65 -0.05 23.02
CA ARG A 185 0.02 0.32 24.29
C ARG A 185 -0.96 0.61 25.43
N VAL A 186 -2.19 1.04 25.14
CA VAL A 186 -3.17 1.54 26.12
C VAL A 186 -3.53 0.53 27.24
N ARG A 187 -3.23 -0.76 27.08
CA ARG A 187 -3.61 -1.79 28.08
C ARG A 187 -2.45 -2.56 28.74
N SER A 188 -1.20 -2.18 28.49
CA SER A 188 -0.07 -2.70 29.28
C SER A 188 0.10 -1.99 30.64
N GLY A 189 -0.70 -0.95 30.91
CA GLY A 189 -0.69 -0.18 32.17
C GLY A 189 -1.82 -0.51 33.15
N THR A 190 -2.67 -1.52 32.89
CA THR A 190 -3.84 -1.82 33.74
C THR A 190 -3.77 -3.22 34.35
N VAL A 191 -2.61 -3.62 34.86
CA VAL A 191 -2.55 -4.69 35.88
C VAL A 191 -2.22 -3.98 37.19
N PRO A 192 -3.18 -3.83 38.13
CA PRO A 192 -2.81 -3.44 39.48
C PRO A 192 -1.89 -4.53 40.02
N VAL A 193 -0.70 -4.14 40.44
CA VAL A 193 0.15 -4.99 41.28
C VAL A 193 -0.59 -5.08 42.61
N THR A 194 -1.36 -6.15 42.81
CA THR A 194 -1.91 -6.47 44.12
C THR A 194 -0.76 -7.02 44.95
N SER A 195 -0.36 -6.23 45.95
CA SER A 195 0.49 -6.59 47.09
C SER A 195 -0.02 -7.82 47.83
#